data_AF-A0AAV5HKM2-F1
#
_entry.id   AF-A0AAV5HKM2-F1
#
_cell.length_a   1.000
_cell.length_b   1.000
_cell.length_c   1.000
_cell.angle_alpha   90.00
_cell.angle_beta   90.00
_cell.angle_gamma   90.00
#
_symmetry.space_group_name_H-M   'P 1'
#
loop_
_entity.id
_entity.type
_entity.pdbx_description
1 polymer ?
#
loop_
_entity_poly.entity_id
_entity_poly.type
_entity_poly.pdbx_seq_one_letter_code
_entity_poly.pdbx_strand_id
1 'polypeptide(L)'
;MASSGTGTGSPCGACKFLRRKCASDCVFAPYFCSEQGPARFAAIHKVFGASNVSKLLLHIPVHDRCEAVVTIAYEAQARIRDPVYGCVAHIFALQQQVSKKKHFKPVWSEGNGRDRK
;
A
#
# COMPACT_ATOMS: atom_id res chain seq x y z
N MET A 1 -3.69 3.31 -19.03
CA MET A 1 -2.47 3.63 -19.79
C MET A 1 -1.33 3.74 -18.79
N ALA A 2 -0.45 2.74 -18.70
CA ALA A 2 0.74 2.82 -17.86
C ALA A 2 1.88 3.36 -18.73
N SER A 3 2.33 4.57 -18.44
CA SER A 3 3.44 5.18 -19.16
C SER A 3 4.76 4.57 -18.69
N SER A 4 5.27 3.60 -19.44
CA SER A 4 6.68 3.24 -19.43
C SER A 4 7.46 4.36 -20.13
N GLY A 5 8.36 5.03 -19.41
CA GLY A 5 9.16 6.13 -19.96
C GLY A 5 10.29 6.53 -19.03
N THR A 6 11.46 5.97 -19.29
CA THR A 6 12.77 6.30 -18.72
C THR A 6 13.10 7.79 -18.86
N GLY A 7 13.34 8.44 -17.72
CA GLY A 7 14.32 9.51 -17.50
C GLY A 7 14.40 10.69 -18.47
N THR A 8 13.84 11.84 -18.05
CA THR A 8 14.47 13.16 -18.25
C THR A 8 14.22 14.07 -17.04
N GLY A 9 15.21 14.18 -16.15
CA GLY A 9 15.41 15.32 -15.25
C GLY A 9 14.77 15.31 -13.85
N SER A 10 13.55 14.80 -13.67
CA SER A 10 12.83 14.96 -12.39
C SER A 10 12.93 13.73 -11.45
N PRO A 11 13.17 13.92 -10.14
CA PRO A 11 13.16 12.82 -9.19
C PRO A 11 11.74 12.27 -9.00
N CYS A 12 11.60 10.95 -8.82
CA CYS A 12 10.30 10.36 -8.48
C CYS A 12 9.77 10.91 -7.14
N GLY A 13 8.47 10.77 -6.89
CA GLY A 13 7.81 11.32 -5.69
C GLY A 13 8.45 10.88 -4.37
N ALA A 14 8.94 9.64 -4.30
CA ALA A 14 9.69 9.13 -3.15
C ALA A 14 11.03 9.84 -2.96
N CYS A 15 11.83 9.94 -4.03
CA CYS A 15 13.14 10.61 -3.98
C CYS A 15 13.00 12.12 -3.75
N LYS A 16 11.94 12.74 -4.31
CA LYS A 16 11.56 14.15 -4.05
C LYS A 16 11.25 14.36 -2.57
N PHE A 17 10.46 13.48 -1.95
CA PHE A 17 10.17 13.53 -0.51
C PHE A 17 11.43 13.33 0.34
N LEU A 18 12.27 12.34 -0.01
CA LEU A 18 13.52 12.02 0.69
C LEU A 18 14.65 13.02 0.42
N ARG A 19 14.46 13.99 -0.47
CA ARG A 19 15.46 14.98 -0.88
C ARG A 19 16.78 14.36 -1.34
N ARG A 20 16.71 13.24 -2.07
CA ARG A 20 17.88 12.53 -2.60
C ARG A 20 17.83 12.39 -4.12
N LYS A 21 19.00 12.15 -4.72
CA LYS A 21 19.09 11.86 -6.17
C LYS A 21 18.32 10.58 -6.50
N CYS A 22 17.51 10.63 -7.56
CA CYS A 22 16.82 9.45 -8.07
C CYS A 22 17.75 8.69 -9.02
N ALA A 23 18.22 7.51 -8.62
CA ALA A 23 19.03 6.64 -9.46
C ALA A 23 18.18 5.96 -10.55
N SER A 24 18.84 5.46 -11.60
CA SER A 24 18.17 4.75 -12.72
C SER A 24 17.52 3.44 -12.29
N ASP A 25 18.03 2.81 -11.25
CA ASP A 25 17.55 1.56 -10.64
C ASP A 25 16.63 1.79 -9.42
N CYS A 26 16.10 3.01 -9.27
CA CYS A 26 15.28 3.35 -8.11
C CYS A 26 14.02 2.48 -8.01
N VAL A 27 13.93 1.68 -6.96
CA VAL A 27 12.79 0.76 -6.71
C VAL A 27 11.45 1.48 -6.62
N PHE A 28 11.44 2.76 -6.24
CA PHE A 28 10.22 3.56 -6.08
C PHE A 28 9.82 4.30 -7.36
N ALA A 29 10.75 4.51 -8.29
CA ALA A 29 10.48 5.34 -9.47
C ALA A 29 9.26 4.89 -10.30
N PRO A 30 9.04 3.59 -10.55
CA PRO A 30 7.88 3.14 -11.32
C PRO A 30 6.52 3.43 -10.66
N TYR A 31 6.48 3.63 -9.34
CA TYR A 31 5.23 3.67 -8.57
C TYR A 31 4.86 5.07 -8.07
N PHE A 32 5.83 5.98 -8.00
CA PHE A 32 5.64 7.35 -7.50
C PHE A 32 5.90 8.38 -8.59
N CYS A 33 5.32 8.21 -9.78
CA CYS A 33 5.49 9.11 -10.92
C CYS A 33 4.44 10.23 -11.02
N SER A 34 3.42 10.23 -10.17
CA SER A 34 2.36 11.25 -10.18
C SER A 34 2.69 12.46 -9.29
N GLU A 35 2.01 13.59 -9.52
CA GLU A 35 2.08 14.78 -8.65
C GLU A 35 1.74 14.46 -7.19
N GLN A 36 0.88 13.47 -6.95
CA GLN A 36 0.49 13.00 -5.61
C GLN A 36 1.53 12.05 -5.00
N GLY A 37 2.54 11.63 -5.77
CA GLY A 37 3.59 10.70 -5.38
C GLY A 37 4.28 11.08 -4.06
N PRO A 38 4.78 12.33 -3.89
CA PRO A 38 5.39 12.75 -2.63
C PRO A 38 4.47 12.65 -1.42
N ALA A 39 3.20 13.04 -1.55
CA ALA A 39 2.23 12.99 -0.46
C ALA A 39 1.90 11.54 -0.06
N ARG A 40 1.70 10.65 -1.06
CA ARG A 40 1.51 9.21 -0.81
C ARG A 40 2.74 8.60 -0.16
N PHE A 41 3.93 8.93 -0.64
CA PHE A 41 5.17 8.43 -0.07
C PHE A 41 5.40 8.95 1.36
N ALA A 42 5.00 10.18 1.67
CA ALA A 42 5.09 10.73 3.02
C ALA A 42 4.28 9.89 4.02
N ALA A 43 3.07 9.48 3.65
CA ALA A 43 2.24 8.62 4.49
C ALA A 43 2.92 7.26 4.72
N ILE A 44 3.34 6.62 3.63
CA ILE A 44 4.05 5.33 3.64
C ILE A 44 5.31 5.40 4.51
N HIS A 45 6.13 6.44 4.31
CA HIS A 45 7.36 6.65 5.06
C HIS A 45 7.09 6.82 6.56
N LYS A 46 6.05 7.57 6.93
CA LYS A 46 5.69 7.80 8.33
C LYS A 46 5.26 6.51 9.04
N VAL A 47 4.54 5.62 8.36
CA VAL A 47 3.96 4.43 8.98
C VAL A 47 4.86 3.21 8.90
N PHE A 48 5.42 2.95 7.72
CA PHE A 48 6.19 1.73 7.44
C PHE A 48 7.69 2.01 7.33
N GLY A 49 8.08 3.22 6.93
CA GLY A 49 9.46 3.57 6.63
C GLY A 49 9.90 3.14 5.23
N ALA A 50 10.79 3.93 4.61
CA ALA A 50 11.26 3.66 3.24
C ALA A 50 11.92 2.29 3.11
N SER A 51 12.77 1.90 4.08
CA SER A 51 13.53 0.65 4.01
C SER A 51 12.63 -0.59 4.07
N ASN A 52 11.60 -0.57 4.91
CA ASN A 52 10.68 -1.71 5.02
C ASN A 52 9.85 -1.86 3.75
N VAL A 53 9.38 -0.75 3.18
CA VAL A 53 8.61 -0.78 1.92
C VAL A 53 9.49 -1.21 0.76
N SER A 54 10.75 -0.75 0.70
CA SER A 54 11.71 -1.21 -0.30
C SER A 54 11.91 -2.72 -0.22
N LYS A 55 12.13 -3.26 0.99
CA LYS A 55 12.29 -4.71 1.20
C LYS A 55 11.01 -5.46 0.81
N LEU A 56 9.85 -4.98 1.24
CA LEU A 56 8.56 -5.59 0.92
C LEU A 56 8.33 -5.65 -0.59
N LEU A 57 8.54 -4.56 -1.32
CA LEU A 57 8.37 -4.54 -2.77
C LEU A 57 9.31 -5.52 -3.47
N LEU A 58 10.54 -5.70 -3.00
CA LEU A 58 11.47 -6.67 -3.57
C LEU A 58 10.99 -8.13 -3.44
N HIS A 59 10.21 -8.45 -2.39
CA HIS A 59 9.63 -9.78 -2.19
C HIS A 59 8.31 -10.01 -2.96
N ILE A 60 7.69 -8.96 -3.47
CA ILE A 60 6.43 -9.03 -4.22
C ILE A 60 6.75 -9.23 -5.72
N PRO A 61 6.06 -10.13 -6.44
CA PRO A 61 6.17 -10.27 -7.88
C PRO A 61 5.95 -8.93 -8.60
N VAL A 62 6.74 -8.65 -9.63
CA VAL A 62 6.76 -7.32 -10.27
C VAL A 62 5.39 -6.85 -10.74
N HIS A 63 4.54 -7.77 -11.23
CA HIS A 63 3.19 -7.47 -11.71
C HIS A 63 2.24 -7.02 -10.59
N ASP A 64 2.45 -7.47 -9.35
CA ASP A 64 1.61 -7.12 -8.20
C ASP A 64 2.08 -5.85 -7.48
N ARG A 65 3.32 -5.39 -7.73
CA ARG A 65 3.91 -4.25 -6.99
C ARG A 65 3.11 -2.97 -7.12
N CYS A 66 2.46 -2.74 -8.26
CA CYS A 66 1.63 -1.54 -8.45
C CYS A 66 0.46 -1.53 -7.46
N GLU A 67 -0.30 -2.63 -7.39
CA GLU A 67 -1.42 -2.78 -6.46
C GLU A 67 -0.95 -2.82 -5.00
N ALA A 68 0.20 -3.42 -4.73
CA ALA A 68 0.81 -3.41 -3.42
C ALA A 68 1.09 -1.98 -2.93
N VAL A 69 1.69 -1.12 -3.77
CA VAL A 69 1.94 0.28 -3.39
C VAL A 69 0.66 1.05 -3.12
N VAL A 70 -0.41 0.81 -3.89
CA VAL A 70 -1.73 1.43 -3.65
C VAL A 70 -2.28 1.01 -2.28
N THR A 71 -2.23 -0.29 -1.98
CA THR A 71 -2.69 -0.84 -0.69
C THR A 71 -1.88 -0.29 0.48
N ILE A 72 -0.55 -0.30 0.38
CA ILE A 72 0.35 0.23 1.43
C ILE A 72 0.09 1.73 1.65
N ALA A 73 -0.15 2.51 0.59
CA ALA A 73 -0.50 3.93 0.71
C ALA A 73 -1.83 4.13 1.45
N TYR A 74 -2.84 3.32 1.11
CA TYR A 74 -4.14 3.35 1.78
C TYR A 74 -4.04 3.01 3.27
N GLU A 75 -3.33 1.94 3.61
CA GLU A 75 -3.13 1.50 5.00
C GLU A 75 -2.36 2.54 5.81
N ALA A 76 -1.29 3.10 5.22
CA ALA A 76 -0.54 4.17 5.86
C ALA A 76 -1.42 5.39 6.14
N GLN A 77 -2.21 5.81 5.16
CA GLN A 77 -3.11 6.94 5.32
C GLN A 77 -4.20 6.67 6.36
N ALA A 78 -4.73 5.45 6.41
CA ALA A 78 -5.70 5.04 7.42
C ALA A 78 -5.09 5.09 8.83
N ARG A 79 -3.87 4.57 9.02
CA ARG A 79 -3.16 4.62 10.31
C ARG A 79 -2.76 6.04 10.74
N ILE A 80 -2.55 6.95 9.79
CA ILE A 80 -2.34 8.36 10.13
C ILE A 80 -3.62 9.02 10.64
N ARG A 81 -4.79 8.69 10.06
CA ARG A 81 -6.09 9.22 10.49
C ARG A 81 -6.58 8.61 11.79
N ASP A 82 -6.39 7.31 11.95
CA ASP A 82 -6.71 6.55 13.16
C ASP A 82 -5.44 5.82 13.63
N PRO A 83 -4.67 6.43 14.56
CA PRO A 83 -3.43 5.82 15.07
C PRO A 83 -3.65 4.53 15.87
N VAL A 84 -4.87 4.25 16.33
CA VAL A 84 -5.19 3.09 17.16
C VAL A 84 -5.54 1.90 16.28
N TYR A 85 -6.50 2.07 15.36
CA TYR A 85 -7.05 0.98 14.57
C TYR A 85 -6.70 1.05 13.08
N GLY A 86 -6.33 2.21 12.56
CA GLY A 86 -6.00 2.40 11.14
C GLY A 86 -7.08 1.88 10.20
N CYS A 87 -6.69 1.03 9.24
CA CYS A 87 -7.65 0.41 8.31
C CYS A 87 -8.59 -0.60 8.97
N VAL A 88 -8.27 -1.12 10.17
CA VAL A 88 -9.13 -2.07 10.89
C VAL A 88 -10.44 -1.43 11.32
N ALA A 89 -10.44 -0.12 11.63
CA ALA A 89 -11.68 0.62 11.90
C ALA A 89 -12.64 0.57 10.70
N HIS A 90 -12.12 0.68 9.48
CA HIS A 90 -12.93 0.57 8.26
C HIS A 90 -13.48 -0.85 8.09
N ILE A 91 -12.66 -1.88 8.34
CA ILE A 91 -13.11 -3.28 8.30
C ILE A 91 -14.26 -3.48 9.29
N PHE A 92 -14.11 -3.03 10.54
CA PHE A 92 -15.13 -3.17 11.57
C PHE A 92 -16.40 -2.41 11.23
N ALA A 93 -16.29 -1.18 10.71
CA ALA A 93 -17.43 -0.38 10.28
C ALA A 93 -18.19 -1.08 9.14
N LEU A 94 -17.47 -1.67 8.17
CA LEU A 94 -18.07 -2.43 7.07
C LEU A 94 -18.75 -3.70 7.60
N GLN A 95 -18.09 -4.45 8.49
CA GLN A 95 -18.67 -5.65 9.12
C GLN A 95 -19.98 -5.31 9.87
N GLN A 96 -20.01 -4.21 10.64
CA GLN A 96 -21.23 -3.77 11.31
C GLN A 96 -22.35 -3.41 10.32
N GLN A 97 -22.04 -2.69 9.24
CA GLN A 97 -23.04 -2.34 8.22
C GLN A 97 -23.64 -3.59 7.57
N VAL A 98 -22.79 -4.57 7.27
CA VAL A 98 -23.18 -5.83 6.68
C VAL A 98 -24.03 -6.66 7.65
N SER A 99 -23.66 -6.74 8.93
CA SER A 99 -24.46 -7.39 9.98
C SER A 99 -25.83 -6.73 10.19
N LYS A 100 -25.89 -5.39 10.14
CA LYS A 100 -27.14 -4.62 10.25
C LYS A 100 -28.07 -4.84 9.05
N LYS A 101 -27.53 -5.17 7.87
CA LYS A 101 -28.29 -5.41 6.63
C LYS A 101 -28.83 -6.85 6.47
N LYS A 102 -28.60 -7.73 7.46
CA LYS A 102 -29.06 -9.13 7.59
C LYS A 102 -28.55 -10.11 6.50
N HIS A 103 -28.11 -11.30 6.95
CA HIS A 103 -27.66 -12.48 6.16
C HIS A 103 -26.29 -12.45 5.47
N PHE A 104 -25.25 -11.89 6.10
CA PHE A 104 -23.87 -12.16 5.66
C PHE A 104 -23.24 -13.23 6.54
N LYS A 105 -23.01 -14.42 5.97
CA LYS A 105 -22.05 -15.37 6.54
C LYS A 105 -20.65 -14.86 6.18
N PRO A 106 -19.83 -14.43 7.14
CA PRO A 106 -18.48 -14.00 6.83
C PRO A 106 -17.67 -15.19 6.29
N VAL A 107 -16.98 -14.98 5.17
CA VAL A 107 -16.12 -16.00 4.52
C VAL A 107 -14.99 -16.52 5.43
N TRP A 108 -14.71 -15.80 6.53
CA TRP A 108 -13.72 -16.18 7.54
C TRP A 108 -14.13 -17.37 8.43
N SER A 109 -15.36 -17.89 8.31
CA SER A 109 -15.84 -19.03 9.12
C SER A 109 -15.58 -20.43 8.53
N GLU A 110 -14.98 -20.56 7.35
CA GLU A 110 -14.65 -21.87 6.75
C GLU A 110 -13.16 -22.21 6.78
N GLY A 111 -12.51 -21.93 7.91
CA GLY A 111 -11.07 -22.16 8.08
C GLY A 111 -10.67 -22.79 9.41
N ASN A 112 -11.37 -23.83 9.88
CA ASN A 112 -10.80 -24.72 10.89
C ASN A 112 -11.44 -26.13 10.90
N GLY A 113 -10.72 -27.10 10.33
CA GLY A 113 -10.69 -28.48 10.83
C GLY A 113 -11.43 -29.57 10.05
N ARG A 114 -10.72 -30.24 9.12
CA ARG A 114 -10.52 -31.72 9.02
C ARG A 114 -10.39 -32.21 7.57
N ASP A 115 -9.24 -32.82 7.26
CA ASP A 115 -9.08 -34.23 6.84
C ASP A 115 -7.64 -34.42 6.32
N ARG A 116 -6.74 -35.13 7.02
CA ARG A 116 -6.57 -36.60 6.98
C ARG A 116 -6.78 -37.19 5.57
N LYS A 117 -5.69 -37.25 4.80
CA LYS A 117 -5.22 -38.51 4.24
C LYS A 117 -3.71 -38.49 4.05
#